data_AF-A0A661MB08-F1
#
_entry.id   AF-A0A661MB08-F1
#
_cell.length_a   1.000
_cell.length_b   1.000
_cell.length_c   1.000
_cell.angle_alpha   90.00
_cell.angle_beta   90.00
_cell.angle_gamma   90.00
#
_symmetry.space_group_name_H-M   'P 1'
#
loop_
_entity.id
_entity.type
_entity.pdbx_description
1 polymer ?
#
loop_
_entity_poly.entity_id
_entity_poly.type
_entity_poly.pdbx_seq_one_letter_code
_entity_poly.pdbx_strand_id
1 'polypeptide(L)'
;MPFLLADARRRNKKRVVTMGGIGTNHGLATAIYCNRLGLDCTLLLFHQPVTDHVRQNMRLFARYGAQMIYCKTINRCSASDGIGVFL
;
A
#
# COMPACT_ATOMS: atom_id res chain seq x y z
N MET A 1 8.91 -9.23 -3.18
CA MET A 1 7.49 -8.80 -3.09
C MET A 1 6.49 -9.88 -3.50
N PRO A 2 6.50 -10.44 -4.72
CA PRO A 2 5.47 -11.40 -5.15
C PRO A 2 5.34 -12.66 -4.26
N PHE A 3 6.46 -13.21 -3.79
CA PHE A 3 6.47 -14.36 -2.88
C PHE A 3 5.78 -14.08 -1.53
N LEU A 4 5.98 -12.89 -0.97
CA LEU A 4 5.39 -12.47 0.31
C LEU A 4 3.87 -12.29 0.18
N LEU A 5 3.40 -11.76 -0.95
CA LEU A 5 1.97 -11.59 -1.24
C LEU A 5 1.28 -12.93 -1.49
N ALA A 6 1.95 -13.85 -2.19
CA ALA A 6 1.47 -15.22 -2.35
C ALA A 6 1.36 -15.93 -0.99
N ASP A 7 2.34 -15.74 -0.11
CA ASP A 7 2.29 -16.29 1.24
C ASP A 7 1.17 -15.67 2.10
N ALA A 8 0.98 -14.35 2.03
CA ALA A 8 -0.13 -13.67 2.68
C ALA A 8 -1.49 -14.26 2.26
N ARG A 9 -1.67 -14.46 0.94
CA ARG A 9 -2.87 -15.11 0.39
C ARG A 9 -3.01 -16.55 0.88
N ARG A 10 -1.94 -17.36 0.88
CA ARG A 10 -1.97 -18.74 1.42
C ARG A 10 -2.36 -18.79 2.88
N ARG A 11 -1.93 -17.81 3.68
CA ARG A 11 -2.27 -17.67 5.10
C ARG A 11 -3.65 -17.03 5.33
N ASN A 12 -4.49 -16.93 4.29
CA ASN A 12 -5.83 -16.32 4.33
C ASN A 12 -5.83 -14.90 4.90
N LYS A 13 -4.74 -14.15 4.72
CA LYS A 13 -4.74 -12.72 5.03
C LYS A 13 -5.61 -12.02 3.99
N LYS A 14 -6.40 -11.06 4.46
CA LYS A 14 -7.28 -10.26 3.61
C LYS A 14 -6.62 -8.97 3.15
N ARG A 15 -5.61 -8.51 3.89
CA ARG A 15 -5.01 -7.20 3.69
C ARG A 15 -3.50 -7.21 3.80
N VAL A 16 -2.88 -6.38 2.98
CA VAL A 16 -1.47 -6.04 3.01
C VAL A 16 -1.34 -4.56 3.36
N VAL A 17 -0.49 -4.28 4.34
CA VAL A 17 -0.14 -2.91 4.73
C VAL A 17 1.33 -2.70 4.39
N THR A 18 1.64 -1.60 3.73
CA THR A 18 3.02 -1.17 3.49
C THR A 18 3.12 0.35 3.62
N MET A 19 4.32 0.90 3.55
CA MET A 19 4.55 2.33 3.77
C MET A 19 5.54 2.95 2.77
N GLY A 20 5.52 4.27 2.64
CA GLY A 20 6.47 5.01 1.81
C GLY A 20 6.07 6.45 1.58
N GLY A 21 6.82 7.18 0.74
CA GLY A 21 6.40 8.53 0.32
C GLY A 21 5.14 8.49 -0.54
N ILE A 22 4.41 9.61 -0.64
CA ILE A 22 3.17 9.73 -1.44
C ILE A 22 3.32 9.35 -2.93
N GLY A 23 4.54 9.22 -3.46
CA GLY A 23 4.80 8.71 -4.81
C GLY A 23 5.55 7.38 -4.87
N THR A 24 5.50 6.55 -3.81
CA THR A 24 6.30 5.31 -3.73
C THR A 24 6.00 4.30 -4.86
N ASN A 25 7.03 3.95 -5.64
CA ASN A 25 6.92 2.87 -6.65
C ASN A 25 6.74 1.50 -5.99
N HIS A 26 7.31 1.31 -4.79
CA HIS A 26 7.14 0.08 -4.02
C HIS A 26 5.68 -0.12 -3.61
N GLY A 27 5.05 0.92 -3.05
CA GLY A 27 3.62 0.88 -2.73
C GLY A 27 2.75 0.69 -3.97
N LEU A 28 3.14 1.27 -5.12
CA LEU A 28 2.42 1.06 -6.38
C LEU A 28 2.46 -0.41 -6.82
N ALA A 29 3.66 -1.01 -6.82
CA ALA A 29 3.82 -2.41 -7.15
C ALA A 29 2.97 -3.30 -6.22
N THR A 30 3.00 -3.03 -4.91
CA THR A 30 2.18 -3.74 -3.93
C THR A 30 0.69 -3.61 -4.23
N ALA A 31 0.19 -2.41 -4.52
CA ALA A 31 -1.22 -2.20 -4.88
C ALA A 31 -1.63 -3.00 -6.13
N ILE A 32 -0.80 -3.00 -7.17
CA ILE A 32 -1.04 -3.77 -8.40
C ILE A 32 -1.15 -5.27 -8.10
N TYR A 33 -0.20 -5.82 -7.33
CA TYR A 33 -0.22 -7.25 -7.03
C TYR A 33 -1.34 -7.63 -6.05
N CYS A 34 -1.66 -6.79 -5.07
CA CYS A 34 -2.79 -7.02 -4.17
C CYS A 34 -4.11 -7.08 -4.96
N ASN A 35 -4.32 -6.10 -5.86
CA ASN A 35 -5.49 -6.07 -6.74
C ASN A 35 -5.59 -7.35 -7.60
N ARG A 36 -4.48 -7.81 -8.18
CA ARG A 36 -4.44 -9.06 -8.97
C ARG A 36 -4.72 -10.33 -8.15
N LEU A 37 -4.35 -10.33 -6.87
CA LEU A 37 -4.49 -11.50 -5.99
C LEU A 37 -5.79 -11.50 -5.17
N GLY A 38 -6.62 -10.46 -5.31
CA GLY A 38 -7.84 -10.27 -4.52
C GLY A 38 -7.56 -9.94 -3.05
N LEU A 39 -6.44 -9.26 -2.77
CA LEU A 39 -6.07 -8.76 -1.45
C LEU A 39 -6.35 -7.26 -1.36
N ASP A 40 -6.79 -6.79 -0.19
CA ASP A 40 -6.83 -5.37 0.12
C ASP A 40 -5.41 -4.82 0.27
N CYS A 41 -5.22 -3.56 -0.10
CA CYS A 41 -3.96 -2.86 0.09
C CYS A 41 -4.17 -1.56 0.86
N THR A 42 -3.42 -1.36 1.94
CA THR A 42 -3.34 -0.09 2.67
C THR A 42 -1.93 0.46 2.54
N LEU A 43 -1.82 1.70 2.05
CA LEU A 43 -0.57 2.44 1.91
C LEU A 43 -0.50 3.53 2.99
N LEU A 44 0.46 3.41 3.88
CA LEU A 44 0.80 4.43 4.86
C LEU A 44 1.79 5.41 4.20
N LEU A 45 1.33 6.61 3.88
CA LEU A 45 2.04 7.56 3.02
C LEU A 45 2.61 8.74 3.80
N PHE A 46 3.87 9.09 3.53
CA PHE A 46 4.57 10.24 4.10
C PHE A 46 4.80 11.34 3.08
N HIS A 47 5.07 12.55 3.56
CA HIS A 47 5.40 13.69 2.70
C HIS A 47 6.55 13.37 1.73
N GLN A 48 6.35 13.74 0.48
CA GLN A 48 7.36 13.81 -0.57
C GLN A 48 7.02 15.02 -1.47
N PRO A 49 8.00 15.71 -2.08
CA PRO A 49 7.71 16.77 -3.04
C PRO A 49 6.76 16.31 -4.15
N VAL A 50 5.72 17.08 -4.45
CA VAL A 50 4.68 16.70 -5.42
C VAL A 50 5.12 16.99 -6.85
N THR A 51 5.66 15.98 -7.52
CA THR A 51 6.00 15.99 -8.94
C THR A 51 4.87 15.37 -9.80
N ASP A 52 4.98 15.45 -11.13
CA ASP A 52 4.05 14.74 -12.03
C ASP A 52 4.04 13.23 -11.80
N HIS A 53 5.22 12.64 -11.55
CA HIS A 53 5.36 11.22 -11.21
C HIS A 53 4.59 10.87 -9.92
N VAL A 54 4.69 11.72 -8.89
CA VAL A 54 3.93 11.53 -7.64
C VAL A 54 2.42 11.60 -7.90
N ARG A 55 1.96 12.59 -8.68
CA ARG A 55 0.54 12.71 -9.06
C ARG A 55 0.07 11.48 -9.84
N GLN A 56 0.87 10.97 -10.75
CA GLN A 56 0.58 9.74 -11.49
C GLN A 56 0.45 8.55 -10.55
N ASN A 57 1.41 8.35 -9.65
CA ASN A 57 1.37 7.24 -8.70
C ASN A 57 0.15 7.32 -7.76
N MET A 58 -0.22 8.49 -7.26
CA MET A 58 -1.43 8.65 -6.43
C MET A 58 -2.71 8.27 -7.20
N ARG A 59 -2.82 8.64 -8.47
CA ARG A 59 -3.95 8.21 -9.33
C ARG A 59 -3.95 6.70 -9.54
N LEU A 60 -2.78 6.11 -9.70
CA LEU A 60 -2.65 4.66 -9.86
C LEU A 60 -2.97 3.91 -8.56
N PHE A 61 -2.60 4.42 -7.39
CA PHE A 61 -3.02 3.85 -6.10
C PHE A 61 -4.55 3.74 -6.04
N ALA A 62 -5.26 4.83 -6.36
CA ALA A 62 -6.72 4.83 -6.42
C ALA A 62 -7.26 3.85 -7.46
N ARG A 63 -6.67 3.81 -8.67
CA ARG A 63 -7.05 2.87 -9.74
C ARG A 63 -6.97 1.41 -9.31
N TYR A 64 -5.96 1.05 -8.52
CA TYR A 64 -5.77 -0.32 -8.02
C TYR A 64 -6.46 -0.57 -6.67
N GLY A 65 -7.29 0.36 -6.19
CA GLY A 65 -8.09 0.19 -4.98
C GLY A 65 -7.30 0.26 -3.68
N ALA A 66 -6.10 0.87 -3.69
CA ALA A 66 -5.32 1.02 -2.46
C ALA A 66 -5.93 2.09 -1.55
N GLN A 67 -6.15 1.75 -0.28
CA GLN A 67 -6.48 2.71 0.77
C GLN A 67 -5.23 3.52 1.11
N MET A 68 -5.27 4.83 0.87
CA MET A 68 -4.17 5.74 1.17
C MET A 68 -4.40 6.41 2.53
N ILE A 69 -3.49 6.21 3.47
CA ILE A 69 -3.50 6.86 4.79
C ILE A 69 -2.30 7.78 4.86
N TYR A 70 -2.52 9.09 4.86
CA TYR A 70 -1.44 10.04 5.01
C TYR A 70 -1.03 10.17 6.49
N CYS A 71 0.26 10.01 6.76
CA CYS A 71 0.82 10.10 8.09
C CYS A 71 1.79 11.27 8.20
N LYS A 72 1.61 12.08 9.23
CA LYS A 72 2.54 13.17 9.56
C LYS A 72 3.92 12.65 10.00
N THR A 73 3.97 11.51 10.68
CA THR A 73 5.19 10.86 11.17
C THR A 73 5.01 9.34 11.18
N ILE A 74 6.09 8.56 11.01
CA ILE A 74 6.05 7.09 11.01
C ILE A 74 5.44 6.51 12.30
N ASN A 75 5.71 7.13 13.46
CA ASN A 75 5.19 6.70 14.76
C ASN A 75 3.69 6.97 14.97
N ARG A 76 2.99 7.58 14.00
CA ARG A 76 1.55 7.88 14.06
C ARG A 76 0.78 7.32 12.86
N CYS A 77 1.27 6.25 12.25
CA CYS A 77 0.47 5.47 11.31
C CYS A 77 -0.11 4.25 12.02
N SER A 78 -1.44 4.09 11.95
CA SER A 78 -2.10 2.83 12.26
C SER A 78 -3.03 2.48 11.11
N ALA A 79 -3.00 1.22 10.69
CA ALA A 79 -4.06 0.64 9.88
C ALA A 79 -5.10 0.07 10.85
N SER A 80 -6.35 0.49 10.72
CA SER A 80 -7.44 0.15 11.65
C SER A 80 -7.79 -1.34 11.68
N ASP A 81 -7.27 -2.12 10.74
CA ASP A 81 -7.70 -3.48 10.49
C ASP A 81 -6.66 -4.49 11.00
N GLY A 82 -6.96 -5.14 12.14
CA GLY A 82 -6.12 -6.15 12.80
C GLY A 82 -5.90 -7.46 12.04
N ILE A 83 -6.24 -7.52 10.74
CA ILE A 83 -6.12 -8.69 9.84
C ILE A 83 -5.20 -8.37 8.65
N GLY A 84 -4.19 -7.53 8.87
CA GLY A 84 -3.19 -7.16 7.88
C GLY A 84 -1.84 -7.85 8.09
N VAL A 85 -1.09 -8.10 7.01
CA VAL A 85 0.35 -8.36 7.07
C VAL A 85 1.11 -7.10 6.69
N PHE A 86 2.18 -6.78 7.43
CA PHE A 86 3.06 -5.65 7.13
C PHE A 86 4.19 -6.11 6.19
N LEU A 87 4.34 -5.45 5.03
CA LEU A 87 5.38 -5.73 4.04
C LEU A 87 6.27 -4.52 3.76
#